data_AF-A0A936AGG1-F1
#
_entry.id   AF-A0A936AGG1-F1
#
_cell.length_a   1.000
_cell.length_b   1.000
_cell.length_c   1.000
_cell.angle_alpha   90.00
_cell.angle_beta   90.00
_cell.angle_gamma   90.00
#
_symmetry.space_group_name_H-M   'P 1'
#
loop_
_entity.id
_entity.type
_entity.pdbx_description
1 polymer ?
#
loop_
_entity_poly.entity_id
_entity_poly.type
_entity_poly.pdbx_seq_one_letter_code
_entity_poly.pdbx_strand_id
1 'polypeptide(L)'
;MKFLSYTLLIKLLLVSSIEVRSQKEDFTWMLGRSGIESDSNFCRIQWTFNAQGYYHEQRAYKVDYRMDYTNASISDNLGNLLFYTNGHSIFNKAHQVMQNGDGLEAGVFANSAKESGAKLLGGALILPWPENQNLYLILHVTTDGMPFFGIL
;
A
#
# COMPACT_ATOMS: atom_id res chain seq x y z
N MET A 1 28.51 -43.35 -19.36
CA MET A 1 28.73 -41.95 -18.92
C MET A 1 27.99 -40.89 -19.74
N LYS A 2 27.74 -41.07 -21.06
CA LYS A 2 27.01 -40.07 -21.88
C LYS A 2 25.52 -39.91 -21.51
N PHE A 3 24.82 -40.99 -21.18
CA PHE A 3 23.39 -40.95 -20.81
C PHE A 3 23.10 -40.15 -19.53
N LEU A 4 23.97 -40.22 -18.52
CA LEU A 4 23.80 -39.47 -17.27
C LEU A 4 23.93 -37.95 -17.46
N SER A 5 24.68 -37.52 -18.49
CA SER A 5 24.91 -36.11 -18.83
C SER A 5 23.66 -35.45 -19.44
N TYR A 6 22.96 -36.15 -20.34
CA TYR A 6 21.74 -35.61 -20.96
C TYR A 6 20.58 -35.49 -19.97
N THR A 7 20.44 -36.44 -19.04
CA THR A 7 19.39 -36.37 -18.02
C THR A 7 19.59 -35.19 -17.07
N LEU A 8 20.84 -34.86 -16.74
CA LEU A 8 21.17 -33.68 -15.93
C LEU A 8 20.87 -32.38 -16.69
N LEU A 9 21.22 -32.33 -17.98
CA LEU A 9 20.98 -31.17 -18.84
C LEU A 9 19.48 -30.89 -19.03
N ILE A 10 18.66 -31.93 -19.21
CA ILE A 10 17.20 -31.80 -19.32
C ILE A 10 16.59 -31.28 -18.01
N LYS A 11 17.06 -31.79 -16.86
CA LYS A 11 16.62 -31.27 -15.54
C LYS A 11 17.00 -29.80 -15.35
N LEU A 12 18.18 -29.39 -15.79
CA LEU A 12 18.64 -28.00 -15.70
C LEU A 12 17.79 -27.06 -16.58
N LEU A 13 17.44 -27.47 -17.79
CA LEU A 13 16.59 -26.71 -18.72
C LEU A 13 15.13 -26.59 -18.24
N LEU A 14 14.61 -27.61 -17.56
CA LEU A 14 13.28 -27.58 -16.97
C LEU A 14 13.20 -26.70 -15.70
N VAL A 15 14.30 -26.53 -14.98
CA VAL A 15 14.38 -25.63 -13.81
C VAL A 15 14.57 -24.17 -14.24
N SER A 16 15.25 -23.92 -15.36
CA SER A 16 15.49 -22.55 -15.87
C SER A 16 14.31 -21.91 -16.60
N SER A 17 13.21 -22.62 -16.81
CA SER A 17 12.02 -22.14 -17.55
C SER A 17 10.88 -21.64 -16.65
N ILE A 18 11.14 -21.44 -15.35
CA ILE A 18 10.16 -20.86 -14.44
C ILE A 18 10.20 -19.34 -14.54
N GLU A 19 9.30 -18.79 -15.35
CA GLU A 19 9.00 -17.37 -15.41
C GLU A 19 8.30 -16.96 -14.10
N VAL A 20 9.00 -16.28 -13.19
CA VAL A 20 8.38 -15.63 -12.04
C VAL A 20 7.88 -14.26 -12.48
N ARG A 21 6.57 -14.13 -12.73
CA ARG A 21 5.96 -12.82 -12.96
C ARG A 21 5.74 -12.15 -11.61
N SER A 22 6.19 -10.90 -11.48
CA SER A 22 5.74 -10.06 -10.37
C SER A 22 4.23 -9.87 -10.45
N GLN A 23 3.60 -9.92 -9.29
CA GLN A 23 2.22 -9.51 -9.09
C GLN A 23 2.12 -7.98 -9.30
N LYS A 24 0.97 -7.49 -9.77
CA LYS A 24 0.73 -6.06 -10.02
C LYS A 24 0.02 -5.37 -8.86
N GLU A 25 -0.22 -6.07 -7.77
CA GLU A 25 -0.96 -5.63 -6.60
C GLU A 25 -0.27 -4.43 -5.92
N ASP A 26 1.05 -4.30 -6.09
CA ASP A 26 1.87 -3.17 -5.64
C ASP A 26 2.21 -2.17 -6.78
N PHE A 27 1.46 -2.15 -7.89
CA PHE A 27 1.72 -1.25 -9.02
C PHE A 27 1.43 0.22 -8.75
N THR A 28 0.63 0.53 -7.73
CA THR A 28 0.26 1.90 -7.42
C THR A 28 0.74 2.24 -6.01
N TRP A 29 1.60 3.24 -5.89
CA TRP A 29 2.05 3.77 -4.61
C TRP A 29 1.34 5.08 -4.33
N MET A 30 0.59 5.09 -3.23
CA MET A 30 -0.10 6.28 -2.74
C MET A 30 0.79 6.99 -1.72
N LEU A 31 1.27 8.16 -2.10
CA LEU A 31 2.22 8.95 -1.33
C LEU A 31 1.66 10.36 -1.10
N GLY A 32 2.29 11.10 -0.19
CA GLY A 32 2.03 12.51 0.01
C GLY A 32 2.06 12.92 1.47
N ARG A 33 2.68 14.07 1.72
CA ARG A 33 2.88 14.70 3.02
C ARG A 33 2.77 16.22 2.85
N SER A 34 2.22 16.94 3.82
CA SER A 34 2.36 18.40 3.83
C SER A 34 3.77 18.81 4.29
N GLY A 35 4.39 19.68 3.51
CA GLY A 35 5.58 20.40 3.91
C GLY A 35 5.19 21.81 4.34
N ILE A 36 5.02 22.01 5.65
CA ILE A 36 5.07 23.31 6.35
C ILE A 36 3.93 24.29 5.95
N GLU A 37 3.44 25.03 6.95
CA GLU A 37 2.14 25.72 6.98
C GLU A 37 1.90 26.82 5.93
N SER A 38 2.84 27.12 5.02
CA SER A 38 2.71 28.21 4.06
C SER A 38 2.41 27.78 2.60
N ASP A 39 2.43 26.49 2.27
CA ASP A 39 2.11 26.04 0.92
C ASP A 39 0.73 25.35 0.84
N SER A 40 -0.28 26.13 0.48
CA SER A 40 -1.65 25.66 0.25
C SER A 40 -1.83 24.76 -0.99
N ASN A 41 -0.75 24.43 -1.71
CA ASN A 41 -0.81 23.79 -3.03
C ASN A 41 -0.25 22.35 -3.12
N PHE A 42 0.01 21.63 -2.02
CA PHE A 42 0.55 20.26 -2.14
C PHE A 42 -0.40 19.12 -1.73
N CYS A 43 -0.16 18.00 -2.40
CA CYS A 43 -1.15 17.22 -3.12
C CYS A 43 -0.96 15.73 -2.86
N ARG A 44 -2.04 14.93 -2.90
CA ARG A 44 -1.92 13.47 -2.97
C ARG A 44 -1.12 13.13 -4.22
N ILE A 45 -0.10 12.28 -4.06
CA ILE A 45 0.77 11.81 -5.13
C ILE A 45 0.44 10.35 -5.40
N GLN A 46 0.16 10.03 -6.66
CA GLN A 46 -0.03 8.66 -7.12
C GLN A 46 1.09 8.32 -8.10
N TRP A 47 1.88 7.30 -7.77
CA TRP A 47 2.88 6.72 -8.67
C TRP A 47 2.36 5.40 -9.18
N THR A 48 2.28 5.26 -10.49
CA THR A 48 1.83 4.02 -11.13
C THR A 48 3.00 3.47 -11.94
N PHE A 49 3.39 2.24 -11.64
CA PHE A 49 4.48 1.54 -12.32
C PHE A 49 3.95 0.85 -13.58
N ASN A 50 4.77 0.79 -14.63
CA ASN A 50 4.45 0.07 -15.86
C ASN A 50 5.72 -0.55 -16.47
N ALA A 51 5.58 -1.24 -17.59
CA ALA A 51 6.71 -1.92 -18.25
C ALA A 51 7.82 -0.96 -18.72
N GLN A 52 7.56 0.35 -18.78
CA GLN A 52 8.48 1.40 -19.20
C GLN A 52 9.07 2.19 -18.02
N GLY A 53 8.72 1.86 -16.77
CA GLY A 53 9.19 2.53 -15.56
C GLY A 53 8.04 2.95 -14.64
N TYR A 54 8.00 4.22 -14.25
CA TYR A 54 6.91 4.81 -13.47
C TYR A 54 6.40 6.06 -14.18
N TYR A 55 5.12 6.37 -13.97
CA TYR A 55 4.54 7.65 -14.36
C TYR A 55 3.72 8.23 -13.21
N HIS A 56 3.62 9.57 -13.18
CA HIS A 56 2.79 10.27 -12.22
C HIS A 56 1.41 10.48 -12.84
N GLU A 57 0.39 9.90 -12.23
CA GLU A 57 -0.93 9.86 -12.86
C GLU A 57 -1.75 11.10 -12.51
N GLN A 58 -1.74 11.56 -11.25
CA GLN A 58 -2.48 12.74 -10.82
C GLN A 58 -1.85 13.43 -9.59
N ARG A 59 -1.84 14.78 -9.59
CA ARG A 59 -1.65 15.62 -8.41
C ARG A 59 -2.99 16.28 -8.07
N ALA A 60 -3.54 15.99 -6.89
CA ALA A 60 -4.78 16.62 -6.42
C ALA A 60 -4.48 17.71 -5.39
N TYR A 61 -4.88 18.95 -5.68
CA TYR A 61 -4.70 20.10 -4.79
C TYR A 61 -5.76 20.10 -3.68
N LYS A 62 -5.37 20.32 -2.42
CA LYS A 62 -6.21 20.25 -1.21
C LYS A 62 -6.85 18.88 -1.00
N VAL A 63 -6.18 18.03 -0.22
CA VAL A 63 -6.70 16.71 0.17
C VAL A 63 -6.89 16.73 1.67
N ASP A 64 -8.11 16.43 2.13
CA ASP A 64 -8.48 16.47 3.55
C ASP A 64 -7.80 15.38 4.40
N TYR A 65 -7.16 14.40 3.74
CA TYR A 65 -6.62 13.20 4.37
C TYR A 65 -5.16 12.98 3.97
N ARG A 66 -4.24 13.23 4.92
CA ARG A 66 -2.79 13.10 4.71
C ARG A 66 -2.33 11.65 4.95
N MET A 67 -1.18 11.31 4.38
CA MET A 67 -0.49 10.01 4.50
C MET A 67 0.94 10.23 5.00
N ASP A 68 1.08 11.03 6.06
CA ASP A 68 2.40 11.49 6.52
C ASP A 68 3.28 10.35 7.08
N TYR A 69 2.65 9.25 7.52
CA TYR A 69 3.31 8.14 8.23
C TYR A 69 2.87 6.76 7.72
N THR A 70 1.59 6.43 7.89
CA THR A 70 1.01 5.20 7.34
C THR A 70 0.47 5.46 5.94
N ASN A 71 0.87 4.61 5.01
CA ASN A 71 0.16 4.40 3.76
C ASN A 71 0.18 2.90 3.44
N ALA A 72 -0.88 2.43 2.80
CA ALA A 72 -0.89 1.16 2.11
C ALA A 72 -1.88 1.27 0.95
N SER A 73 -1.52 0.74 -0.21
CA SER A 73 -2.36 0.74 -1.41
C SER A 73 -2.35 -0.64 -2.05
N ILE A 74 -3.43 -0.98 -2.73
CA ILE A 74 -3.50 -2.21 -3.51
C ILE A 74 -4.15 -1.97 -4.87
N SER A 75 -3.60 -2.64 -5.88
CA SER A 75 -4.09 -2.63 -7.26
C SER A 75 -4.66 -3.99 -7.65
N ASP A 76 -5.46 -4.01 -8.71
CA ASP A 76 -5.92 -5.25 -9.32
C ASP A 76 -4.79 -5.97 -10.11
N ASN A 77 -5.09 -7.14 -10.65
CA ASN A 77 -4.16 -7.93 -11.46
C ASN A 77 -3.74 -7.26 -12.79
N LEU A 78 -4.39 -6.16 -13.18
CA LEU A 78 -4.02 -5.35 -14.34
C LEU A 78 -3.12 -4.17 -13.94
N GLY A 79 -3.04 -3.85 -12.65
CA GLY A 79 -2.27 -2.74 -12.08
C GLY A 79 -3.10 -1.49 -11.82
N ASN A 80 -4.43 -1.57 -11.87
CA ASN A 80 -5.29 -0.42 -11.56
C ASN A 80 -5.51 -0.32 -10.05
N LEU A 81 -5.37 0.88 -9.47
CA LEU A 81 -5.69 1.14 -8.08
C LEU A 81 -7.12 0.68 -7.73
N LEU A 82 -7.25 -0.10 -6.65
CA LEU A 82 -8.54 -0.51 -6.08
C LEU A 82 -8.92 0.40 -4.91
N PHE A 83 -8.06 0.44 -3.90
CA PHE A 83 -8.21 1.26 -2.71
C PHE A 83 -6.88 1.43 -1.98
N TYR A 84 -6.86 2.37 -1.04
CA TYR A 84 -5.69 2.67 -0.21
C TYR A 84 -6.13 3.16 1.16
N THR A 85 -5.23 3.18 2.13
CA THR A 85 -5.48 3.66 3.49
C THR A 85 -4.33 4.53 3.98
N ASN A 86 -4.66 5.52 4.81
CA ASN A 86 -3.70 6.29 5.59
C ASN A 86 -3.62 5.81 7.06
N GLY A 87 -4.18 4.63 7.35
CA GLY A 87 -4.31 4.07 8.69
C GLY A 87 -5.52 4.57 9.49
N HIS A 88 -6.17 5.66 9.07
CA HIS A 88 -7.43 6.16 9.68
C HIS A 88 -8.66 5.83 8.85
N SER A 89 -8.52 5.96 7.53
CA SER A 89 -9.63 5.79 6.60
C SER A 89 -9.19 5.03 5.36
N ILE A 90 -10.10 4.23 4.82
CA ILE A 90 -9.96 3.49 3.57
C ILE A 90 -10.61 4.30 2.46
N PHE A 91 -9.87 4.59 1.41
CA PHE A 91 -10.29 5.37 0.25
C PHE A 91 -10.36 4.47 -0.97
N ASN A 92 -11.42 4.60 -1.76
CA ASN A 92 -11.54 3.92 -3.05
C ASN A 92 -10.64 4.57 -4.11
N LYS A 93 -10.61 3.99 -5.32
CA LYS A 93 -9.92 4.55 -6.49
C LYS A 93 -10.41 5.94 -6.95
N ALA A 94 -11.63 6.33 -6.59
CA ALA A 94 -12.16 7.68 -6.81
C ALA A 94 -11.75 8.65 -5.69
N HIS A 95 -10.91 8.18 -4.76
CA HIS A 95 -10.36 8.92 -3.63
C HIS A 95 -11.40 9.42 -2.63
N GLN A 96 -12.51 8.69 -2.54
CA GLN A 96 -13.56 8.92 -1.55
C GLN A 96 -13.44 7.85 -0.47
N VAL A 97 -13.78 8.21 0.76
CA VAL A 97 -13.86 7.24 1.87
C VAL A 97 -14.87 6.15 1.50
N MET A 98 -14.46 4.89 1.63
CA MET A 98 -15.34 3.74 1.40
C MET A 98 -16.40 3.64 2.49
N GLN A 99 -17.53 2.98 2.19
CA GLN A 99 -18.53 2.69 3.22
C GLN A 99 -17.89 1.87 4.35
N ASN A 100 -18.08 2.31 5.60
CA ASN A 100 -17.42 1.75 6.80
C ASN A 100 -15.88 1.77 6.71
N GLY A 101 -15.35 2.62 5.84
CA GLY A 101 -13.92 2.78 5.66
C GLY A 101 -13.30 3.75 6.65
N ASP A 102 -14.09 4.48 7.43
CA ASP A 102 -13.61 5.37 8.48
C ASP A 102 -13.46 4.64 9.83
N GLY A 103 -12.66 5.22 10.73
CA GLY A 103 -12.54 4.70 12.10
C GLY A 103 -11.72 3.42 12.24
N LEU A 104 -10.81 3.13 11.30
CA LEU A 104 -9.82 2.04 11.43
C LEU A 104 -9.02 2.16 12.74
N GLU A 105 -8.63 3.38 13.10
CA GLU A 105 -8.00 3.73 14.37
C GLU A 105 -9.04 4.39 15.29
N ALA A 106 -9.07 3.99 16.56
CA ALA A 106 -10.00 4.48 17.57
C ALA A 106 -9.30 4.72 18.90
N GLY A 107 -9.57 5.88 19.50
CA GLY A 107 -9.03 6.28 20.79
C GLY A 107 -8.46 7.70 20.77
N VAL A 108 -7.76 8.08 21.83
CA VAL A 108 -7.34 9.48 22.05
C VAL A 108 -6.20 9.84 21.10
N PHE A 109 -5.27 8.90 20.87
CA PHE A 109 -4.15 9.12 19.95
C PHE A 109 -4.63 9.17 18.50
N ALA A 110 -5.59 8.31 18.14
CA ALA A 110 -6.26 8.34 16.85
C ALA A 110 -6.88 9.71 16.54
N ASN A 111 -7.61 10.31 17.48
CA ASN A 111 -8.26 11.62 17.25
C ASN A 111 -7.24 12.75 16.99
N SER A 112 -6.07 12.70 17.61
CA SER A 112 -4.99 13.69 17.42
C SER A 112 -4.19 13.54 16.11
N ALA A 113 -4.40 12.42 15.40
CA ALA A 113 -3.67 12.05 14.19
C ALA A 113 -4.58 12.00 12.94
N LYS A 114 -5.88 12.24 13.10
CA LYS A 114 -6.88 12.12 12.04
C LYS A 114 -6.53 12.90 10.77
N GLU A 115 -5.94 14.09 10.93
CA GLU A 115 -5.53 14.93 9.81
C GLU A 115 -4.22 14.46 9.16
N SER A 116 -3.28 13.89 9.93
CA SER A 116 -1.95 13.44 9.46
C SER A 116 -1.92 12.02 8.90
N GLY A 117 -2.95 11.21 9.15
CA GLY A 117 -2.87 9.76 9.05
C GLY A 117 -2.31 9.13 10.33
N ALA A 118 -2.46 7.81 10.47
CA ALA A 118 -2.02 7.08 11.66
C ALA A 118 -0.50 7.24 11.83
N LYS A 119 -0.06 7.67 13.01
CA LYS A 119 1.34 8.08 13.29
C LYS A 119 2.27 6.89 13.51
N LEU A 120 2.25 5.92 12.59
CA LEU A 120 3.14 4.77 12.57
C LEU A 120 3.69 4.58 11.15
N LEU A 121 5.02 4.50 11.03
CA LEU A 121 5.64 4.22 9.74
C LEU A 121 5.35 2.77 9.35
N GLY A 122 4.78 2.56 8.16
CA GLY A 122 4.42 1.22 7.69
C GLY A 122 3.33 0.54 8.54
N GLY A 123 2.45 1.33 9.18
CA GLY A 123 1.45 0.82 10.11
C GLY A 123 0.27 0.05 9.50
N ALA A 124 0.26 -0.14 8.18
CA ALA A 124 -0.78 -0.87 7.48
C ALA A 124 -0.21 -1.75 6.35
N LEU A 125 -0.88 -2.88 6.09
CA LEU A 125 -0.62 -3.79 4.98
C LEU A 125 -1.95 -4.29 4.42
N ILE A 126 -2.07 -4.32 3.09
CA ILE A 126 -3.24 -4.84 2.40
C ILE A 126 -2.83 -6.11 1.67
N LEU A 127 -3.57 -7.20 1.87
CA LEU A 127 -3.32 -8.50 1.24
C LEU A 127 -4.57 -9.00 0.51
N PRO A 128 -4.43 -9.59 -0.69
CA PRO A 128 -5.54 -10.28 -1.33
C PRO A 128 -5.90 -11.55 -0.55
N TRP A 129 -7.18 -11.89 -0.50
CA TRP A 129 -7.63 -13.16 0.08
C TRP A 129 -7.33 -14.31 -0.89
N PRO A 130 -6.62 -15.39 -0.48
CA PRO A 130 -6.14 -16.42 -1.40
C PRO A 130 -7.21 -17.12 -2.26
N GLU A 131 -8.45 -17.20 -1.77
CA GLU A 131 -9.54 -17.94 -2.42
C GLU A 131 -10.63 -17.03 -3.00
N ASN A 132 -10.50 -15.71 -2.87
CA ASN A 132 -11.53 -14.78 -3.31
C ASN A 132 -10.92 -13.46 -3.79
N GLN A 133 -10.97 -13.25 -5.10
CA GLN A 133 -10.41 -12.07 -5.76
C GLN A 133 -11.11 -10.75 -5.39
N ASN A 134 -12.28 -10.81 -4.75
CA ASN A 134 -13.02 -9.63 -4.30
C ASN A 134 -12.88 -9.36 -2.79
N LEU A 135 -12.11 -10.18 -2.06
CA LEU A 135 -11.85 -10.00 -0.64
C LEU A 135 -10.39 -9.64 -0.39
N TYR A 136 -10.21 -8.72 0.55
CA TYR A 136 -8.90 -8.20 0.94
C TYR A 136 -8.84 -8.10 2.46
N LEU A 137 -7.69 -8.46 3.02
CA LEU A 137 -7.39 -8.30 4.43
C LEU A 137 -6.57 -7.02 4.61
N ILE A 138 -7.00 -6.15 5.51
CA ILE A 138 -6.22 -5.00 5.96
C ILE A 138 -5.70 -5.33 7.35
N LEU A 139 -4.38 -5.48 7.45
CA LEU A 139 -3.69 -5.52 8.73
C LEU A 139 -3.28 -4.09 9.05
N HIS A 140 -3.69 -3.57 10.20
CA HIS A 140 -3.27 -2.26 10.68
C HIS A 140 -2.93 -2.32 12.16
N VAL A 141 -2.04 -1.43 12.58
CA VAL A 141 -1.62 -1.30 13.99
C VAL A 141 -2.25 -0.04 14.56
N THR A 142 -2.76 -0.13 15.79
CA THR A 142 -3.34 1.02 16.49
C THR A 142 -2.39 1.60 17.52
N THR A 143 -2.28 2.92 17.59
CA THR A 143 -1.39 3.59 18.56
C THR A 143 -1.94 3.60 19.98
N ASP A 144 -3.25 3.48 20.16
CA ASP A 144 -3.93 3.51 21.47
C ASP A 144 -3.60 2.30 22.39
N GLY A 145 -2.90 1.28 21.89
CA GLY A 145 -2.47 0.10 22.65
C GLY A 145 -0.96 -0.03 22.89
N MET A 146 -0.15 0.94 22.45
CA MET A 146 1.31 0.87 22.64
C MET A 146 1.71 1.36 24.03
N PRO A 147 2.18 0.49 24.95
CA PRO A 147 2.78 0.96 26.20
C PRO A 147 4.00 1.82 25.87
N PHE A 148 4.01 3.06 26.34
CA PHE A 148 5.21 3.89 26.32
C PHE A 148 6.24 3.26 27.26
N PHE A 149 7.13 2.43 26.71
CA PHE A 149 8.29 1.95 27.45
C PHE A 149 9.37 3.03 27.44
N GLY A 150 9.38 3.84 28.49
CA GLY A 150 10.55 4.63 28.86
C GLY A 150 11.37 3.87 29.90
N ILE A 151 12.61 3.54 29.58
CA ILE A 151 13.62 3.29 30.62
C ILE A 151 14.12 4.68 31.04
N LEU A 152 13.88 5.03 32.31
CA LEU A 152 14.54 6.17 32.97
C LEU A 152 16.00 5.83 33.25
#